data_AF-A0A973CSD0-F1
#
_entry.id   AF-A0A973CSD0-F1
#
_cell.length_a   1.000
_cell.length_b   1.000
_cell.length_c   1.000
_cell.angle_alpha   90.00
_cell.angle_beta   90.00
_cell.angle_gamma   90.00
#
_symmetry.space_group_name_H-M   'P 1'
#
loop_
_entity.id
_entity.type
_entity.pdbx_description
1 polymer ?
#
loop_
_entity_poly.entity_id
_entity_poly.type
_entity_poly.pdbx_seq_one_letter_code
_entity_poly.pdbx_strand_id
1 'polypeptide(L)'
;MYLILAILLCLSGWYLYERSQRRTHPVTPGLHEEIDLPHTQEWEIYQNSLSICSKKLRVCMEELALPHLSHHVHLIETKCYENLSRDFLKVNPGFTVPVLVHRGHPVYESHEQILYAAEHAGTRGAELLGESRELRAEVARWVDHGALKGDPLAGGEERAGNNAPGLTVPIFATMIPYIPWWRLGEGLLFHGDRRRPLLFSILKLRGIRKLPPPARAVIRKARRNMGAHLDALEQVLGDGRSWVCGETFTLADVSWMAIFERIDEVDWTEFFLGEGKRPSVGAYWERLKQRPSYERALLSQRGDIAKRALQDLRDAKRSFPALREALEES
;
A
#
# COMPACT_ATOMS: atom_id res chain seq x y z
N MET A 1 -3.49 4.60 -49.02
CA MET A 1 -2.72 5.71 -48.43
C MET A 1 -3.60 6.66 -47.61
N TYR A 2 -4.67 7.26 -48.18
CA TYR A 2 -5.56 8.18 -47.46
C TYR A 2 -6.29 7.59 -46.24
N LEU A 3 -6.75 6.33 -46.31
CA LEU A 3 -7.40 5.65 -45.18
C LEU A 3 -6.45 5.46 -43.99
N ILE A 4 -5.19 5.08 -44.24
CA ILE A 4 -4.18 4.90 -43.19
C ILE A 4 -3.88 6.26 -42.53
N LEU A 5 -3.73 7.32 -43.33
CA LEU A 5 -3.52 8.67 -42.81
C LEU A 5 -4.70 9.15 -41.95
N ALA A 6 -5.94 8.93 -42.40
CA ALA A 6 -7.13 9.27 -41.63
C ALA A 6 -7.20 8.52 -40.29
N ILE A 7 -6.90 7.22 -40.28
CA ILE A 7 -6.83 6.41 -39.05
C ILE A 7 -5.76 6.96 -38.10
N LEU A 8 -4.57 7.28 -38.59
CA LEU A 8 -3.49 7.82 -37.77
C LEU A 8 -3.84 9.19 -37.18
N LEU A 9 -4.53 10.06 -37.95
CA LEU A 9 -5.01 11.35 -37.45
C LEU A 9 -6.08 11.17 -36.37
N CYS A 10 -7.05 10.28 -36.56
CA CYS A 10 -8.06 9.96 -35.55
C CYS A 10 -7.44 9.38 -34.27
N LEU A 11 -6.48 8.45 -34.39
CA LEU A 11 -5.77 7.88 -33.24
C LEU A 11 -4.92 8.93 -32.51
N SER A 12 -4.26 9.82 -33.25
CA SER A 12 -3.49 10.92 -32.68
C SER A 12 -4.39 11.92 -31.95
N GLY A 13 -5.51 12.30 -32.56
CA GLY A 13 -6.52 13.16 -31.94
C GLY A 13 -7.11 12.54 -30.68
N TRP A 14 -7.48 11.26 -30.74
CA TRP A 14 -7.94 10.49 -29.58
C TRP A 14 -6.89 10.43 -28.47
N TYR A 15 -5.64 10.12 -28.80
CA TYR A 15 -4.54 10.05 -27.83
C TYR A 15 -4.32 11.39 -27.15
N LEU A 16 -4.26 12.49 -27.90
CA LEU A 16 -4.07 13.82 -27.36
C LEU A 16 -5.26 14.23 -26.46
N TYR A 17 -6.48 13.88 -26.86
CA TYR A 17 -7.68 14.09 -26.04
C TYR A 17 -7.61 13.30 -24.74
N GLU A 18 -7.40 11.98 -24.78
CA GLU A 18 -7.26 11.14 -23.58
C GLU A 18 -6.15 11.63 -22.67
N ARG A 19 -4.98 11.95 -23.23
CA ARG A 19 -3.85 12.47 -22.46
C ARG A 19 -4.16 13.81 -21.79
N SER A 20 -4.94 14.67 -22.44
CA SER A 20 -5.34 15.95 -21.84
C SER A 20 -6.25 15.78 -20.63
N GLN A 21 -7.06 14.70 -20.61
CA GLN A 21 -8.03 14.41 -19.56
C GLN A 21 -7.44 13.59 -18.40
N ARG A 22 -6.23 13.04 -18.56
CA ARG A 22 -5.53 12.22 -17.57
C ARG A 22 -4.31 12.92 -16.98
N ARG A 23 -4.41 14.24 -16.81
CA ARG A 23 -3.34 15.04 -16.21
C ARG A 23 -3.31 14.80 -14.71
N THR A 24 -2.12 14.49 -14.21
CA THR A 24 -1.87 14.34 -12.78
C THR A 24 -1.09 15.54 -12.26
N HIS A 25 -1.29 15.88 -11.00
CA HIS A 25 -0.47 16.86 -10.30
C HIS A 25 -0.34 16.48 -8.82
N PRO A 26 0.76 16.87 -8.15
CA PRO A 26 0.92 16.65 -6.72
C PRO A 26 -0.23 17.30 -5.94
N VAL A 27 -0.67 16.64 -4.88
CA VAL A 27 -1.63 17.17 -3.91
C VAL A 27 -0.91 17.53 -2.62
N THR A 28 -1.43 18.53 -1.90
CA THR A 28 -0.93 18.87 -0.57
C THR A 28 -1.50 17.85 0.43
N PRO A 29 -0.72 17.38 1.42
CA PRO A 29 -1.25 16.52 2.48
C PRO A 29 -2.30 17.24 3.33
N GLY A 30 -3.29 16.51 3.86
CA GLY A 30 -4.30 17.04 4.78
C GLY A 30 -5.67 17.28 4.14
N LEU A 31 -6.53 17.99 4.88
CA LEU A 31 -7.91 18.31 4.48
C LEU A 31 -7.96 19.43 3.43
N HIS A 32 -8.82 19.25 2.44
CA HIS A 32 -9.13 20.24 1.41
C HIS A 32 -10.60 20.65 1.47
N GLU A 33 -10.92 21.67 2.28
CA GLU A 33 -12.28 22.19 2.47
C GLU A 33 -12.81 22.91 1.21
N GLU A 34 -11.91 23.39 0.35
CA GLU A 34 -12.27 24.07 -0.89
C GLU A 34 -12.81 23.13 -1.98
N ILE A 35 -12.64 21.82 -1.81
CA ILE A 35 -13.10 20.80 -2.74
C ILE A 35 -14.40 20.19 -2.20
N ASP A 36 -15.45 20.18 -3.02
CA ASP A 36 -16.72 19.51 -2.71
C ASP A 36 -16.99 18.40 -3.74
N LEU A 37 -16.79 17.16 -3.31
CA LEU A 37 -17.01 15.95 -4.10
C LEU A 37 -18.44 15.44 -3.90
N PRO A 38 -19.09 14.91 -4.97
CA PRO A 38 -20.34 14.18 -4.83
C PRO A 38 -20.19 13.03 -3.83
N HIS A 39 -21.05 12.99 -2.82
CA HIS A 39 -21.04 11.98 -1.76
C HIS A 39 -22.47 11.64 -1.33
N THR A 40 -22.62 10.47 -0.72
CA THR A 40 -23.89 9.93 -0.22
C THR A 40 -23.83 9.53 1.25
N GLN A 41 -22.62 9.33 1.78
CA GLN A 41 -22.39 9.10 3.21
C GLN A 41 -21.48 10.18 3.80
N GLU A 42 -21.53 10.34 5.12
CA GLU A 42 -20.64 11.26 5.83
C GLU A 42 -19.17 10.92 5.60
N TRP A 43 -18.82 9.63 5.66
CA TRP A 43 -17.48 9.14 5.41
C TRP A 43 -17.48 8.25 4.16
N GLU A 44 -16.60 8.56 3.21
CA GLU A 44 -16.33 7.70 2.07
C GLU A 44 -14.83 7.48 1.93
N ILE A 45 -14.41 6.30 1.49
CA ILE A 45 -13.00 6.00 1.21
C ILE A 45 -12.84 5.47 -0.20
N TYR A 46 -11.89 6.02 -0.93
CA TYR A 46 -11.44 5.47 -2.20
C TYR A 46 -10.17 4.68 -1.97
N GLN A 47 -10.20 3.38 -2.22
CA GLN A 47 -9.18 2.47 -1.71
C GLN A 47 -8.87 1.34 -2.68
N ASN A 48 -7.68 0.75 -2.53
CA ASN A 48 -7.31 -0.47 -3.23
C ASN A 48 -6.94 -1.57 -2.23
N SER A 49 -7.47 -2.77 -2.44
CA SER A 49 -7.26 -3.93 -1.56
C SER A 49 -5.78 -4.26 -1.27
N LEU A 50 -4.91 -4.09 -2.28
CA LEU A 50 -3.48 -4.40 -2.19
C LEU A 50 -2.66 -3.25 -1.57
N SER A 51 -3.12 -2.00 -1.67
CA SER A 51 -2.36 -0.83 -1.21
C SER A 51 -2.18 -0.85 0.31
N ILE A 52 -0.93 -0.80 0.79
CA ILE A 52 -0.60 -0.72 2.21
C ILE A 52 -1.20 0.53 2.87
N CYS A 53 -1.22 1.64 2.15
CA CYS A 53 -1.82 2.89 2.63
C CYS A 53 -3.34 2.72 2.79
N SER A 54 -3.99 2.00 1.86
CA SER A 54 -5.42 1.70 1.93
C SER A 54 -5.75 0.69 3.02
N LYS A 55 -4.85 -0.26 3.30
CA LYS A 55 -4.93 -1.19 4.44
C LYS A 55 -4.93 -0.41 5.76
N LYS A 56 -3.99 0.51 5.92
CA LYS A 56 -3.87 1.40 7.09
C LYS A 56 -5.16 2.18 7.33
N LEU A 57 -5.70 2.85 6.31
CA LEU A 57 -6.95 3.61 6.45
C LEU A 57 -8.13 2.70 6.85
N ARG A 58 -8.32 1.56 6.18
CA ARG A 58 -9.43 0.66 6.50
C ARG A 58 -9.37 0.11 7.93
N VAL A 59 -8.17 -0.25 8.41
CA VAL A 59 -8.00 -0.66 9.82
C VAL A 59 -8.37 0.49 10.75
N CYS A 60 -7.92 1.72 10.47
CA CYS A 60 -8.30 2.90 11.26
C CYS A 60 -9.82 3.09 11.31
N MET A 61 -10.51 3.04 10.16
CA MET A 61 -11.96 3.22 10.10
C MET A 61 -12.72 2.14 10.91
N GLU A 62 -12.28 0.88 10.84
CA GLU A 62 -12.85 -0.22 11.64
C GLU A 62 -12.60 -0.03 13.14
N GLU A 63 -11.38 0.36 13.53
CA GLU A 63 -11.02 0.58 14.93
C GLU A 63 -11.77 1.76 15.55
N LEU A 64 -12.03 2.81 14.76
CA LEU A 64 -12.87 3.94 15.14
C LEU A 64 -14.37 3.63 15.07
N ALA A 65 -14.77 2.54 14.39
CA ALA A 65 -16.14 2.22 14.00
C ALA A 65 -16.87 3.40 13.36
N LEU A 66 -16.18 4.06 12.42
CA LEU A 66 -16.79 5.06 11.55
C LEU A 66 -17.47 4.34 10.39
N PRO A 67 -18.82 4.36 10.31
CA PRO A 67 -19.53 3.82 9.15
C PRO A 67 -19.11 4.59 7.91
N HIS A 68 -18.74 3.87 6.85
CA HIS A 68 -18.22 4.50 5.64
C HIS A 68 -18.59 3.73 4.37
N LEU A 69 -18.69 4.46 3.26
CA LEU A 69 -18.82 3.88 1.93
C LEU A 69 -17.42 3.61 1.36
N SER A 70 -17.17 2.39 0.89
CA SER A 70 -15.88 2.00 0.30
C SER A 70 -15.98 1.91 -1.21
N HIS A 71 -15.26 2.78 -1.91
CA HIS A 71 -15.09 2.77 -3.36
C HIS A 71 -13.79 2.06 -3.70
N HIS A 72 -13.89 0.88 -4.33
CA HIS A 72 -12.70 0.16 -4.76
C HIS A 72 -12.16 0.74 -6.07
N VAL A 73 -10.90 1.16 -6.06
CA VAL A 73 -10.17 1.71 -7.20
C VAL A 73 -9.09 0.73 -7.63
N HIS A 74 -9.18 0.21 -8.84
CA HIS A 74 -8.17 -0.68 -9.38
C HIS A 74 -6.84 0.04 -9.65
N LEU A 75 -5.76 -0.67 -9.31
CA LEU A 75 -4.41 -0.37 -9.76
C LEU A 75 -4.04 -1.39 -10.83
N ILE A 76 -2.96 -1.12 -11.58
CA ILE A 76 -2.58 -2.01 -12.69
C ILE A 76 -2.38 -3.45 -12.23
N GLU A 77 -1.83 -3.68 -11.05
CA GLU A 77 -1.59 -5.00 -10.49
C GLU A 77 -2.87 -5.69 -10.04
N THR A 78 -3.93 -4.93 -9.77
CA THR A 78 -5.22 -5.49 -9.34
C THR A 78 -6.26 -5.59 -10.45
N LYS A 79 -6.12 -4.85 -11.57
CA LYS A 79 -6.88 -5.05 -12.83
C LYS A 79 -6.44 -4.12 -13.97
N CYS A 80 -6.38 -2.81 -13.70
CA CYS A 80 -6.23 -1.74 -14.69
C CYS A 80 -5.83 -0.41 -14.03
N TYR A 81 -5.50 0.60 -14.83
CA TYR A 81 -5.13 1.95 -14.36
C TYR A 81 -6.36 2.82 -14.01
N GLU A 82 -7.27 2.33 -13.16
CA GLU A 82 -8.45 3.11 -12.75
C GLU A 82 -8.08 4.36 -11.95
N ASN A 83 -6.97 4.31 -11.21
CA ASN A 83 -6.39 5.48 -10.54
C ASN A 83 -5.88 6.58 -11.49
N LEU A 84 -5.84 6.31 -12.80
CA LEU A 84 -5.56 7.29 -13.86
C LEU A 84 -6.80 7.56 -14.74
N SER A 85 -7.97 7.07 -14.33
CA SER A 85 -9.23 7.39 -15.00
C SER A 85 -9.59 8.86 -14.75
N ARG A 86 -10.36 9.44 -15.67
CA ARG A 86 -10.83 10.83 -15.55
C ARG A 86 -11.65 11.03 -14.27
N ASP A 87 -12.44 10.03 -13.90
CA ASP A 87 -13.33 10.15 -12.76
C ASP A 87 -12.57 10.05 -11.45
N PHE A 88 -11.59 9.15 -11.34
CA PHE A 88 -10.75 9.11 -10.14
C PHE A 88 -9.85 10.33 -10.02
N LEU A 89 -9.33 10.88 -11.12
CA LEU A 89 -8.49 12.07 -11.07
C LEU A 89 -9.25 13.34 -10.64
N LYS A 90 -10.59 13.36 -10.73
CA LYS A 90 -11.41 14.40 -10.09
C LYS A 90 -11.42 14.27 -8.56
N VAL A 91 -11.30 13.05 -8.03
CA VAL A 91 -11.24 12.77 -6.59
C VAL A 91 -9.84 13.02 -6.04
N ASN A 92 -8.81 12.52 -6.73
CA ASN A 92 -7.41 12.73 -6.37
C ASN A 92 -6.53 12.90 -7.62
N PRO A 93 -6.15 14.14 -7.96
CA PRO A 93 -5.26 14.39 -9.09
C PRO A 93 -3.82 13.89 -8.85
N GLY A 94 -3.49 13.57 -7.60
CA GLY A 94 -2.27 12.87 -7.20
C GLY A 94 -2.27 11.38 -7.57
N PHE A 95 -3.33 10.84 -8.21
CA PHE A 95 -3.44 9.48 -8.75
C PHE A 95 -3.14 8.34 -7.78
N THR A 96 -3.12 8.63 -6.48
CA THR A 96 -2.79 7.69 -5.41
C THR A 96 -4.05 7.28 -4.64
N VAL A 97 -3.95 6.15 -3.97
CA VAL A 97 -4.95 5.64 -3.04
C VAL A 97 -4.27 5.32 -1.71
N PRO A 98 -4.95 5.49 -0.58
CA PRO A 98 -6.36 5.85 -0.44
C PRO A 98 -6.64 7.36 -0.49
N VAL A 99 -7.92 7.70 -0.57
CA VAL A 99 -8.47 9.04 -0.29
C VAL A 99 -9.57 8.85 0.75
N LEU A 100 -9.53 9.60 1.84
CA LEU A 100 -10.65 9.72 2.78
C LEU A 100 -11.45 10.95 2.36
N VAL A 101 -12.77 10.84 2.34
CA VAL A 101 -13.69 11.96 2.05
C VAL A 101 -14.62 12.08 3.24
N HIS A 102 -14.65 13.27 3.86
CA HIS A 102 -15.55 13.61 4.95
C HIS A 102 -16.51 14.72 4.48
N ARG A 103 -17.79 14.38 4.28
CA ARG A 103 -18.85 15.29 3.80
C ARG A 103 -18.47 16.03 2.51
N GLY A 104 -17.91 15.31 1.54
CA GLY A 104 -17.48 15.84 0.25
C GLY A 104 -16.05 16.39 0.23
N HIS A 105 -15.42 16.62 1.38
CA HIS A 105 -14.07 17.19 1.45
C HIS A 105 -13.00 16.08 1.52
N PRO A 106 -12.08 16.00 0.56
CA PRO A 106 -11.02 15.00 0.57
C PRO A 106 -9.92 15.34 1.56
N VAL A 107 -9.36 14.29 2.18
CA VAL A 107 -8.13 14.32 2.97
C VAL A 107 -7.09 13.48 2.24
N TYR A 108 -5.97 14.09 1.86
CA TYR A 108 -4.89 13.42 1.15
C TYR A 108 -3.78 12.97 2.11
N GLU A 109 -2.98 12.00 1.65
CA GLU A 109 -1.96 11.28 2.41
C GLU A 109 -2.48 10.38 3.54
N SER A 110 -2.15 9.08 3.48
CA SER A 110 -2.74 8.10 4.41
C SER A 110 -2.40 8.31 5.89
N HIS A 111 -1.32 9.01 6.22
CA HIS A 111 -0.96 9.33 7.61
C HIS A 111 -1.78 10.52 8.14
N GLU A 112 -2.08 11.52 7.31
CA GLU A 112 -2.99 12.61 7.64
C GLU A 112 -4.44 12.10 7.71
N GLN A 113 -4.83 11.18 6.83
CA GLN A 113 -6.17 10.60 6.82
C GLN A 113 -6.53 9.87 8.11
N ILE A 114 -5.63 9.03 8.64
CA ILE A 114 -5.90 8.32 9.90
C ILE A 114 -5.87 9.24 11.12
N LEU A 115 -5.03 10.29 11.08
CA LEU A 115 -4.99 11.31 12.11
C LEU A 115 -6.31 12.08 12.13
N TYR A 116 -6.72 12.59 10.98
CA TYR A 116 -7.98 13.31 10.81
C TYR A 116 -9.19 12.46 11.23
N ALA A 117 -9.29 11.21 10.77
CA ALA A 117 -10.39 10.33 11.16
C ALA A 117 -10.45 10.14 12.68
N ALA A 118 -9.29 9.94 13.34
CA ALA A 118 -9.24 9.79 14.79
C ALA A 118 -9.61 11.08 15.53
N GLU A 119 -9.17 12.25 15.07
CA GLU A 119 -9.56 13.54 15.66
C GLU A 119 -11.07 13.80 15.62
N HIS A 120 -11.78 13.17 14.67
CA HIS A 120 -13.24 13.30 14.50
C HIS A 120 -14.05 12.18 15.13
N ALA A 121 -13.42 11.23 15.83
CA ALA A 121 -14.07 10.02 16.35
C ALA A 121 -14.29 10.02 17.88
N GLY A 122 -14.26 11.18 18.52
CA GLY A 122 -14.54 11.34 19.95
C GLY A 122 -13.61 10.50 20.84
N THR A 123 -14.17 9.80 21.84
CA THR A 123 -13.39 9.01 22.81
C THR A 123 -12.54 7.92 22.15
N ARG A 124 -13.07 7.20 21.16
CA ARG A 124 -12.31 6.15 20.45
C ARG A 124 -11.13 6.74 19.68
N GLY A 125 -11.35 7.93 19.12
CA GLY A 125 -10.32 8.78 18.54
C GLY A 125 -9.22 9.14 19.53
N ALA A 126 -9.60 9.65 20.70
CA ALA A 126 -8.67 10.03 21.77
C ALA A 126 -7.81 8.84 22.25
N GLU A 127 -8.39 7.65 22.38
CA GLU A 127 -7.67 6.42 22.71
C GLU A 127 -6.62 6.08 21.64
N LEU A 128 -6.99 6.11 20.36
CA LEU A 128 -6.06 5.79 19.27
C LEU A 128 -4.94 6.83 19.08
N LEU A 129 -5.22 8.10 19.39
CA LEU A 129 -4.23 9.18 19.36
C LEU A 129 -3.29 9.15 20.56
N GLY A 130 -3.76 8.61 21.69
CA GLY A 130 -3.11 8.69 22.99
C GLY A 130 -3.76 9.77 23.87
N GLU A 131 -3.99 9.46 25.14
CA GLU A 131 -4.73 10.35 26.05
C GLU A 131 -3.85 11.48 26.62
N SER A 132 -2.56 11.22 26.86
CA SER A 132 -1.60 12.21 27.34
C SER A 132 -0.85 12.90 26.21
N ARG A 133 -0.22 14.04 26.50
CA ARG A 133 0.61 14.76 25.51
C ARG A 133 1.82 13.93 25.09
N GLU A 134 2.42 13.24 26.05
CA GLU A 134 3.60 12.40 25.88
C GLU A 134 3.27 11.19 24.99
N LEU A 135 2.14 10.52 25.26
CA LEU A 135 1.70 9.39 24.45
C LEU A 135 1.32 9.83 23.03
N ARG A 136 0.64 10.97 22.86
CA ARG A 136 0.37 11.52 21.51
C ARG A 136 1.64 11.76 20.70
N ALA A 137 2.67 12.31 21.33
CA ALA A 137 3.95 12.54 20.66
C ALA A 137 4.63 11.22 20.27
N GLU A 138 4.57 10.21 21.13
CA GLU A 138 5.10 8.88 20.83
C GLU A 138 4.33 8.19 19.70
N VAL A 139 2.99 8.23 19.73
CA VAL A 139 2.13 7.70 18.67
C VAL A 139 2.45 8.38 17.34
N ALA A 140 2.53 9.71 17.30
CA ALA A 140 2.84 10.46 16.08
C ALA A 140 4.20 10.05 15.49
N ARG A 141 5.23 9.89 16.34
CA ARG A 141 6.56 9.41 15.91
C ARG A 141 6.48 8.02 15.27
N TRP A 142 5.72 7.10 15.85
CA TRP A 142 5.57 5.75 15.29
C TRP A 142 4.71 5.68 14.03
N VAL A 143 3.67 6.50 13.95
CA VAL A 143 2.86 6.67 12.72
C VAL A 143 3.73 7.18 11.57
N ASP A 144 4.58 8.17 11.84
CA ASP A 144 5.53 8.72 10.88
C ASP A 144 6.58 7.68 10.48
N HIS A 145 7.12 6.93 11.45
CA HIS A 145 8.06 5.83 11.19
C HIS A 145 7.46 4.72 10.30
N GLY A 146 6.17 4.41 10.49
CA GLY A 146 5.42 3.47 9.65
C GLY A 146 4.83 4.07 8.36
N ALA A 147 5.12 5.32 8.03
CA ALA A 147 4.58 5.98 6.84
C ALA A 147 5.35 5.60 5.56
N LEU A 148 4.63 5.53 4.44
CA LEU A 148 5.20 5.52 3.10
C LEU A 148 5.20 6.97 2.60
N LYS A 149 6.37 7.64 2.59
CA LYS A 149 6.52 9.07 2.27
C LYS A 149 7.65 9.29 1.26
N GLY A 150 7.44 10.20 0.33
CA GLY A 150 8.44 10.58 -0.69
C GLY A 150 8.55 9.55 -1.82
N ASP A 151 9.76 9.39 -2.38
CA ASP A 151 10.01 8.37 -3.41
C ASP A 151 9.86 6.96 -2.79
N PRO A 152 8.93 6.11 -3.28
CA PRO A 152 8.67 4.78 -2.73
C PRO A 152 9.88 3.81 -2.73
N LEU A 153 10.97 4.11 -3.42
CA LEU A 153 12.21 3.30 -3.42
C LEU A 153 13.38 3.97 -2.67
N ALA A 154 13.15 5.13 -2.06
CA ALA A 154 14.09 5.85 -1.22
C ALA A 154 13.57 5.93 0.24
N GLY A 155 14.39 6.45 1.15
CA GLY A 155 13.94 6.73 2.52
C GLY A 155 13.64 5.49 3.37
N GLY A 156 14.11 4.30 2.96
CA GLY A 156 13.81 3.04 3.63
C GLY A 156 14.60 2.81 4.91
N GLU A 157 15.68 3.55 5.15
CA GLU A 157 16.46 3.47 6.41
C GLU A 157 15.75 4.26 7.51
N GLU A 158 15.04 5.32 7.14
CA GLU A 158 14.34 6.24 8.03
C GLU A 158 12.93 5.74 8.37
N ARG A 159 12.26 5.07 7.43
CA ARG A 159 10.85 4.66 7.57
C ARG A 159 10.64 3.20 7.20
N ALA A 160 9.98 2.45 8.07
CA ALA A 160 9.59 1.07 7.81
C ALA A 160 8.66 0.97 6.59
N GLY A 161 7.68 1.88 6.48
CA GLY A 161 6.71 1.91 5.39
C GLY A 161 7.33 2.02 3.99
N ASN A 162 8.46 2.74 3.86
CA ASN A 162 9.18 2.91 2.60
C ASN A 162 9.86 1.64 2.07
N ASN A 163 9.93 0.56 2.87
CA ASN A 163 10.44 -0.73 2.39
C ASN A 163 9.34 -1.62 1.79
N ALA A 164 8.06 -1.30 2.03
CA ALA A 164 6.95 -2.09 1.52
C ALA A 164 6.97 -2.25 -0.01
N PRO A 165 7.22 -1.20 -0.84
CA PRO A 165 7.27 -1.35 -2.29
C PRO A 165 8.33 -2.34 -2.77
N GLY A 166 9.54 -2.30 -2.18
CA GLY A 166 10.63 -3.21 -2.54
C GLY A 166 10.32 -4.67 -2.18
N LEU A 167 9.71 -4.91 -1.02
CA LEU A 167 9.26 -6.24 -0.59
C LEU A 167 8.13 -6.81 -1.46
N THR A 168 7.40 -5.96 -2.19
CA THR A 168 6.23 -6.35 -3.00
C THR A 168 6.61 -6.78 -4.43
N VAL A 169 7.84 -6.50 -4.87
CA VAL A 169 8.29 -6.84 -6.23
C VAL A 169 8.10 -8.33 -6.58
N PRO A 170 8.37 -9.31 -5.70
CA PRO A 170 8.16 -10.72 -6.01
C PRO A 170 6.70 -11.06 -6.32
N ILE A 171 5.75 -10.59 -5.51
CA ILE A 171 4.32 -10.85 -5.78
C ILE A 171 3.85 -10.12 -7.04
N PHE A 172 4.38 -8.93 -7.37
CA PHE A 172 4.05 -8.29 -8.63
C PHE A 172 4.46 -9.13 -9.84
N ALA A 173 5.58 -9.86 -9.74
CA ALA A 173 6.01 -10.77 -10.80
C ALA A 173 5.07 -11.98 -11.00
N THR A 174 4.25 -12.32 -10.01
CA THR A 174 3.20 -13.36 -10.11
C THR A 174 1.79 -12.79 -10.31
N MET A 175 1.54 -11.51 -9.98
CA MET A 175 0.26 -10.83 -10.26
C MET A 175 0.12 -10.38 -11.72
N ILE A 176 1.15 -9.72 -12.27
CA ILE A 176 1.09 -9.14 -13.62
C ILE A 176 0.82 -10.18 -14.74
N PRO A 177 1.20 -11.47 -14.64
CA PRO A 177 0.73 -12.52 -15.56
C PRO A 177 -0.79 -12.55 -15.77
N TYR A 178 -1.60 -12.23 -14.76
CA TYR A 178 -3.06 -12.15 -14.86
C TYR A 178 -3.59 -10.88 -15.55
N ILE A 179 -2.73 -9.89 -15.76
CA ILE A 179 -3.10 -8.59 -16.34
C ILE A 179 -2.93 -8.61 -17.86
N PRO A 180 -3.95 -8.30 -18.66
CA PRO A 180 -3.80 -8.33 -20.11
C PRO A 180 -2.76 -7.35 -20.67
N TRP A 181 -2.09 -7.72 -21.75
CA TRP A 181 -1.02 -6.90 -22.37
C TRP A 181 -1.47 -5.50 -22.77
N TRP A 182 -2.72 -5.34 -23.24
CA TRP A 182 -3.24 -4.01 -23.62
C TRP A 182 -3.39 -3.06 -22.43
N ARG A 183 -3.59 -3.58 -21.20
CA ARG A 183 -3.59 -2.75 -19.98
C ARG A 183 -2.21 -2.23 -19.64
N LEU A 184 -1.15 -3.01 -19.87
CA LEU A 184 0.22 -2.51 -19.74
C LEU A 184 0.54 -1.47 -20.82
N GLY A 185 0.03 -1.68 -22.04
CA GLY A 185 0.09 -0.70 -23.13
C GLY A 185 -0.56 0.65 -22.75
N GLU A 186 -1.72 0.62 -22.09
CA GLU A 186 -2.38 1.83 -21.55
C GLU A 186 -1.44 2.60 -20.61
N GLY A 187 -0.71 1.90 -19.75
CA GLY A 187 0.28 2.50 -18.85
C GLY A 187 1.43 3.19 -19.58
N LEU A 188 1.95 2.56 -20.63
CA LEU A 188 3.02 3.15 -21.45
C LEU A 188 2.58 4.45 -22.14
N LEU A 189 1.29 4.57 -22.45
CA LEU A 189 0.72 5.76 -23.10
C LEU A 189 0.39 6.89 -22.12
N PHE A 190 -0.15 6.56 -20.93
CA PHE A 190 -0.80 7.54 -20.05
C PHE A 190 -0.22 7.66 -18.63
N HIS A 191 0.64 6.74 -18.18
CA HIS A 191 1.22 6.83 -16.83
C HIS A 191 2.34 7.89 -16.78
N GLY A 192 2.26 8.79 -15.80
CA GLY A 192 3.25 9.87 -15.63
C GLY A 192 4.67 9.35 -15.36
N ASP A 193 4.80 8.29 -14.57
CA ASP A 193 6.07 7.57 -14.39
C ASP A 193 6.16 6.36 -15.34
N ARG A 194 6.91 6.51 -16.43
CA ARG A 194 7.10 5.44 -17.43
C ARG A 194 7.93 4.25 -16.91
N ARG A 195 8.63 4.40 -15.78
CA ARG A 195 9.45 3.32 -15.20
C ARG A 195 8.59 2.16 -14.71
N ARG A 196 7.40 2.44 -14.16
CA ARG A 196 6.50 1.42 -13.60
C ARG A 196 5.86 0.52 -14.67
N PRO A 197 5.20 1.03 -15.72
CA PRO A 197 4.69 0.19 -16.81
C PRO A 197 5.80 -0.61 -17.52
N LEU A 198 6.99 -0.03 -17.66
CA LEU A 198 8.15 -0.72 -18.22
C LEU A 198 8.59 -1.89 -17.33
N LEU A 199 8.73 -1.66 -16.02
CA LEU A 199 9.05 -2.71 -15.05
C LEU A 199 8.03 -3.85 -15.13
N PHE A 200 6.72 -3.55 -15.14
CA PHE A 200 5.69 -4.57 -15.20
C PHE A 200 5.66 -5.33 -16.52
N SER A 201 5.96 -4.67 -17.63
CA SER A 201 6.15 -5.36 -18.92
C SER A 201 7.31 -6.36 -18.85
N ILE A 202 8.43 -5.98 -18.24
CA ILE A 202 9.58 -6.87 -18.04
C ILE A 202 9.22 -8.04 -17.10
N LEU A 203 8.55 -7.77 -15.98
CA LEU A 203 8.11 -8.81 -15.04
C LEU A 203 7.15 -9.79 -15.70
N LYS A 204 6.21 -9.31 -16.54
CA LYS A 204 5.30 -10.19 -17.28
C LYS A 204 6.02 -11.12 -18.25
N LEU A 205 7.03 -10.62 -18.96
CA LEU A 205 7.81 -11.42 -19.91
C LEU A 205 8.72 -12.45 -19.21
N ARG A 206 9.37 -12.04 -18.13
CA ARG A 206 10.43 -12.83 -17.48
C ARG A 206 9.91 -13.73 -16.35
N GLY A 207 8.80 -13.35 -15.74
CA GLY A 207 8.26 -13.97 -14.54
C GLY A 207 9.20 -13.84 -13.33
N ILE A 208 8.76 -14.40 -12.20
CA ILE A 208 9.49 -14.34 -10.93
C ILE A 208 10.85 -15.06 -10.95
N ARG A 209 11.04 -16.06 -11.82
CA ARG A 209 12.28 -16.84 -11.89
C ARG A 209 13.45 -16.08 -12.50
N LYS A 210 13.20 -14.99 -13.23
CA LYS A 210 14.23 -14.23 -13.96
C LYS A 210 14.12 -12.74 -13.65
N LEU A 211 14.05 -12.39 -12.36
CA LEU A 211 14.03 -11.00 -11.91
C LEU A 211 15.29 -10.25 -12.39
N PRO A 212 15.13 -9.07 -13.02
CA PRO A 212 16.26 -8.30 -13.50
C PRO A 212 17.14 -7.82 -12.32
N PRO A 213 18.46 -7.63 -12.50
CA PRO A 213 19.37 -7.23 -11.41
C PRO A 213 18.91 -5.99 -10.62
N PRO A 214 18.38 -4.91 -11.23
CA PRO A 214 17.84 -3.78 -10.48
C PRO A 214 16.69 -4.15 -9.53
N ALA A 215 15.79 -5.04 -9.95
CA ALA A 215 14.68 -5.50 -9.11
C ALA A 215 15.21 -6.30 -7.90
N ARG A 216 16.20 -7.18 -8.11
CA ARG A 216 16.86 -7.92 -7.02
C ARG A 216 17.56 -7.00 -6.04
N ALA A 217 18.23 -5.95 -6.52
CA ALA A 217 18.88 -4.96 -5.66
C ALA A 217 17.87 -4.20 -4.79
N VAL A 218 16.72 -3.81 -5.37
CA VAL A 218 15.62 -3.17 -4.63
C VAL A 218 15.07 -4.09 -3.55
N ILE A 219 14.81 -5.38 -3.88
CA ILE A 219 14.32 -6.37 -2.91
C ILE A 219 15.32 -6.53 -1.76
N ARG A 220 16.61 -6.72 -2.05
CA ARG A 220 17.65 -6.90 -1.02
C ARG A 220 17.76 -5.69 -0.11
N LYS A 221 17.75 -4.48 -0.67
CA LYS A 221 17.80 -3.23 0.12
C LYS A 221 16.59 -3.14 1.05
N ALA A 222 15.38 -3.33 0.52
CA ALA A 222 14.15 -3.29 1.31
C ALA A 222 14.11 -4.36 2.41
N ARG A 223 14.58 -5.58 2.11
CA ARG A 223 14.69 -6.69 3.07
C ARG A 223 15.62 -6.36 4.22
N ARG A 224 16.83 -5.87 3.92
CA ARG A 224 17.81 -5.47 4.93
C ARG A 224 17.28 -4.36 5.83
N ASN A 225 16.73 -3.31 5.22
CA ASN A 225 16.23 -2.15 5.95
C ASN A 225 15.00 -2.51 6.80
N MET A 226 14.04 -3.28 6.28
CA MET A 226 12.91 -3.78 7.08
C MET A 226 13.40 -4.68 8.23
N GLY A 227 14.42 -5.51 8.02
CA GLY A 227 15.06 -6.29 9.08
C GLY A 227 15.54 -5.40 10.24
N ALA A 228 16.24 -4.31 9.93
CA ALA A 228 16.70 -3.35 10.94
C ALA A 228 15.54 -2.65 11.69
N HIS A 229 14.46 -2.30 10.99
CA HIS A 229 13.25 -1.75 11.63
C HIS A 229 12.57 -2.76 12.56
N LEU A 230 12.53 -4.03 12.16
CA LEU A 230 11.99 -5.10 13.00
C LEU A 230 12.91 -5.41 14.20
N ASP A 231 14.23 -5.27 14.06
CA ASP A 231 15.18 -5.39 15.18
C ASP A 231 14.99 -4.27 16.20
N ALA A 232 14.78 -3.03 15.73
CA ALA A 232 14.43 -1.91 16.60
C ALA A 232 13.07 -2.12 17.28
N LEU A 233 12.07 -2.63 16.56
CA LEU A 233 10.77 -2.95 17.12
C LEU A 233 10.86 -4.08 18.17
N GLU A 234 11.70 -5.09 17.95
CA GLU A 234 11.96 -6.17 18.92
C GLU A 234 12.53 -5.62 20.23
N GLN A 235 13.47 -4.68 20.16
CA GLN A 235 14.01 -4.02 21.37
C GLN A 235 12.93 -3.25 22.12
N VAL A 236 12.06 -2.55 21.39
CA VAL A 236 10.96 -1.76 21.95
C VAL A 236 9.95 -2.66 22.65
N LEU A 237 9.58 -3.80 22.05
CA LEU A 237 8.62 -4.75 22.60
C LEU A 237 9.21 -5.68 23.67
N GLY A 238 10.55 -5.71 23.80
CA GLY A 238 11.27 -6.63 24.70
C GLY A 238 11.06 -6.37 26.19
N ASP A 239 10.43 -5.26 26.57
CA ASP A 239 10.03 -4.98 27.96
C ASP A 239 8.68 -5.59 28.36
N GLY A 240 8.04 -6.31 27.45
CA GLY A 240 6.81 -7.06 27.71
C GLY A 240 5.51 -6.28 27.44
N ARG A 241 5.60 -5.05 26.91
CA ARG A 241 4.43 -4.25 26.55
C ARG A 241 3.50 -4.94 25.54
N SER A 242 2.21 -4.60 25.62
CA SER A 242 1.20 -5.17 24.71
C SER A 242 1.19 -4.55 23.30
N TRP A 243 1.58 -3.29 23.16
CA TRP A 243 1.49 -2.52 21.93
C TRP A 243 2.72 -1.62 21.78
N VAL A 244 2.94 -1.07 20.59
CA VAL A 244 4.19 -0.33 20.29
C VAL A 244 4.40 0.85 21.23
N CYS A 245 3.31 1.51 21.64
CA CYS A 245 3.31 2.65 22.56
C CYS A 245 2.90 2.31 24.00
N GLY A 246 3.01 1.04 24.43
CA GLY A 246 2.70 0.61 25.81
C GLY A 246 1.53 -0.36 25.89
N GLU A 247 0.57 -0.12 26.79
CA GLU A 247 -0.54 -1.05 27.06
C GLU A 247 -1.82 -0.78 26.26
N THR A 248 -1.90 0.36 25.58
CA THR A 248 -3.06 0.75 24.77
C THR A 248 -2.76 0.62 23.27
N PHE A 249 -3.72 0.10 22.51
CA PHE A 249 -3.65 0.05 21.05
C PHE A 249 -3.88 1.45 20.46
N THR A 250 -3.02 1.87 19.54
CA THR A 250 -3.00 3.25 19.00
C THR A 250 -2.86 3.27 17.47
N LEU A 251 -2.84 4.47 16.87
CA LEU A 251 -2.55 4.63 15.44
C LEU A 251 -1.17 4.10 15.02
N ALA A 252 -0.22 3.99 15.97
CA ALA A 252 1.06 3.32 15.74
C ALA A 252 0.84 1.86 15.36
N ASP A 253 -0.01 1.16 16.12
CA ASP A 253 -0.33 -0.25 15.90
C ASP A 253 -1.18 -0.44 14.64
N VAL A 254 -2.07 0.49 14.31
CA VAL A 254 -2.77 0.53 13.01
C VAL A 254 -1.78 0.59 11.84
N SER A 255 -0.77 1.45 11.94
CA SER A 255 0.27 1.57 10.91
C SER A 255 1.10 0.30 10.79
N TRP A 256 1.51 -0.28 11.92
CA TRP A 256 2.30 -1.51 11.94
C TRP A 256 1.51 -2.74 11.50
N MET A 257 0.21 -2.83 11.81
CA MET A 257 -0.66 -3.90 11.32
C MET A 257 -0.66 -3.96 9.80
N ALA A 258 -0.74 -2.82 9.12
CA ALA A 258 -0.66 -2.75 7.66
C ALA A 258 0.71 -3.19 7.12
N ILE A 259 1.80 -2.93 7.84
CA ILE A 259 3.16 -3.37 7.48
C ILE A 259 3.30 -4.88 7.64
N PHE A 260 2.88 -5.45 8.78
CA PHE A 260 2.92 -6.89 9.00
C PHE A 260 2.03 -7.65 8.03
N GLU A 261 0.83 -7.16 7.76
CA GLU A 261 -0.03 -7.70 6.71
C GLU A 261 0.66 -7.66 5.34
N ARG A 262 1.42 -6.61 5.03
CA ARG A 262 2.20 -6.58 3.78
C ARG A 262 3.29 -7.65 3.78
N ILE A 263 4.02 -7.82 4.89
CA ILE A 263 5.05 -8.87 5.03
C ILE A 263 4.44 -10.26 4.81
N ASP A 264 3.27 -10.52 5.37
CA ASP A 264 2.54 -11.78 5.23
C ASP A 264 1.99 -11.99 3.81
N GLU A 265 1.31 -10.98 3.26
CA GLU A 265 0.69 -11.03 1.94
C GLU A 265 1.70 -11.26 0.81
N VAL A 266 2.97 -10.95 1.05
CA VAL A 266 4.06 -11.13 0.07
C VAL A 266 5.10 -12.17 0.50
N ASP A 267 4.70 -13.06 1.41
CA ASP A 267 5.39 -14.29 1.79
C ASP A 267 6.79 -14.07 2.40
N TRP A 268 6.95 -13.07 3.27
CA TRP A 268 8.21 -12.83 3.98
C TRP A 268 8.16 -13.16 5.48
N THR A 269 7.01 -13.62 6.00
CA THR A 269 6.83 -13.92 7.43
C THR A 269 7.89 -14.89 7.96
N GLU A 270 8.11 -16.01 7.27
CA GLU A 270 9.11 -17.01 7.67
C GLU A 270 10.54 -16.42 7.66
N PHE A 271 10.86 -15.60 6.67
CA PHE A 271 12.17 -14.97 6.58
C PHE A 271 12.46 -14.05 7.78
N PHE A 272 11.48 -13.24 8.19
CA PHE A 272 11.65 -12.24 9.25
C PHE A 272 11.40 -12.79 10.66
N LEU A 273 10.46 -13.72 10.84
CA LEU A 273 9.97 -14.18 12.15
C LEU A 273 10.16 -15.68 12.38
N GLY A 274 10.55 -16.44 11.35
CA GLY A 274 10.80 -17.88 11.45
C GLY A 274 11.98 -18.21 12.36
N GLU A 275 12.08 -19.47 12.75
CA GLU A 275 13.18 -20.02 13.57
C GLU A 275 13.40 -19.28 14.90
N GLY A 276 12.34 -18.69 15.47
CA GLY A 276 12.41 -17.95 16.73
C GLY A 276 13.08 -16.57 16.62
N LYS A 277 13.25 -16.04 15.41
CA LYS A 277 13.70 -14.65 15.21
C LYS A 277 12.65 -13.69 15.76
N ARG A 278 13.09 -12.71 16.56
CA ARG A 278 12.27 -11.60 17.06
C ARG A 278 10.99 -12.10 17.78
N PRO A 279 11.12 -12.84 18.89
CA PRO A 279 9.98 -13.46 19.57
C PRO A 279 8.94 -12.44 20.06
N SER A 280 9.37 -11.24 20.49
CA SER A 280 8.46 -10.19 20.98
C SER A 280 7.63 -9.61 19.83
N VAL A 281 8.26 -9.37 18.67
CA VAL A 281 7.58 -8.99 17.43
C VAL A 281 6.64 -10.09 16.95
N GLY A 282 7.05 -11.36 17.02
CA GLY A 282 6.20 -12.50 16.69
C GLY A 282 4.93 -12.53 17.55
N ALA A 283 5.07 -12.40 18.87
CA ALA A 283 3.93 -12.34 19.78
C ALA A 283 3.03 -11.12 19.53
N TYR A 284 3.64 -9.96 19.22
CA TYR A 284 2.91 -8.75 18.83
C TYR A 284 2.13 -8.95 17.52
N TRP A 285 2.71 -9.62 16.52
CA TRP A 285 2.01 -9.94 15.28
C TRP A 285 0.81 -10.86 15.51
N GLU A 286 0.97 -11.91 16.34
CA GLU A 286 -0.16 -12.77 16.72
C GLU A 286 -1.28 -11.98 17.41
N ARG A 287 -0.93 -11.02 18.27
CA ARG A 287 -1.91 -10.14 18.95
C ARG A 287 -2.65 -9.24 17.97
N LEU A 288 -1.95 -8.67 16.98
CA LEU A 288 -2.57 -7.87 15.92
C LEU A 288 -3.58 -8.69 15.10
N LYS A 289 -3.24 -9.94 14.75
CA LYS A 289 -4.14 -10.83 13.98
C LYS A 289 -5.43 -11.18 14.72
N GLN A 290 -5.44 -11.12 16.05
CA GLN A 290 -6.63 -11.39 16.86
C GLN A 290 -7.64 -10.23 16.85
N ARG A 291 -7.26 -9.04 16.35
CA ARG A 291 -8.17 -7.89 16.30
C ARG A 291 -9.25 -8.10 15.24
N PRO A 292 -10.54 -7.82 15.51
CA PRO A 292 -11.59 -7.93 14.50
C PRO A 292 -11.36 -7.07 13.25
N SER A 293 -10.69 -5.93 13.41
CA SER A 293 -10.29 -5.06 12.30
C SER A 293 -9.32 -5.74 11.34
N TYR A 294 -8.47 -6.66 11.79
CA TYR A 294 -7.57 -7.41 10.92
C TYR A 294 -8.35 -8.25 9.90
N GLU A 295 -9.34 -9.02 10.37
CA GLU A 295 -10.20 -9.82 9.51
C GLU A 295 -11.03 -8.94 8.57
N ARG A 296 -11.74 -7.95 9.14
CA ARG A 296 -12.70 -7.11 8.41
C ARG A 296 -12.01 -6.17 7.43
N ALA A 297 -11.00 -5.44 7.88
CA ALA A 297 -10.31 -4.45 7.05
C ALA A 297 -9.30 -5.08 6.10
N LEU A 298 -8.67 -6.22 6.42
CA LEU A 298 -7.54 -6.74 5.62
C LEU A 298 -7.89 -8.04 4.91
N LEU A 299 -8.17 -9.13 5.64
CA LEU A 299 -8.33 -10.46 5.06
C LEU A 299 -9.56 -10.57 4.16
N SER A 300 -10.71 -10.07 4.61
CA SER A 300 -11.97 -10.11 3.84
C SER A 300 -11.89 -9.34 2.51
N GLN A 301 -10.94 -8.41 2.41
CA GLN A 301 -10.80 -7.49 1.29
C GLN A 301 -9.75 -7.94 0.28
N ARG A 302 -9.01 -9.03 0.54
CA ARG A 302 -7.98 -9.54 -0.39
C ARG A 302 -8.63 -9.98 -1.71
N GLY A 303 -8.23 -9.32 -2.81
CA GLY A 303 -8.73 -9.61 -4.15
C GLY A 303 -8.21 -10.93 -4.74
N ASP A 304 -8.94 -11.48 -5.71
CA ASP A 304 -8.66 -12.80 -6.30
C ASP A 304 -7.29 -12.91 -6.98
N ILE A 305 -6.83 -11.85 -7.66
CA ILE A 305 -5.51 -11.84 -8.29
C ILE A 305 -4.42 -11.94 -7.22
N ALA A 306 -4.55 -11.22 -6.11
CA ALA A 306 -3.57 -11.27 -5.02
C ALA A 306 -3.53 -12.66 -4.37
N LYS A 307 -4.70 -13.27 -4.12
CA LYS A 307 -4.81 -14.63 -3.57
C LYS A 307 -4.10 -15.67 -4.45
N ARG A 308 -4.39 -15.66 -5.77
CA ARG A 308 -3.72 -16.57 -6.73
C ARG A 308 -2.23 -16.30 -6.85
N ALA A 309 -1.84 -15.03 -6.97
CA ALA A 309 -0.43 -14.64 -7.12
C ALA A 309 0.43 -14.98 -5.90
N LEU A 310 -0.14 -14.92 -4.68
CA LEU A 310 0.52 -15.39 -3.46
C LEU A 310 0.75 -16.91 -3.49
N GLN A 311 -0.25 -17.68 -3.96
CA GLN A 311 -0.08 -19.11 -4.15
C GLN A 311 1.01 -19.41 -5.18
N ASP A 312 0.99 -18.73 -6.33
CA ASP A 312 2.02 -18.86 -7.38
C ASP A 312 3.43 -18.51 -6.86
N LEU A 313 3.54 -17.49 -6.01
CA LEU A 313 4.81 -17.08 -5.37
C LEU A 313 5.33 -18.20 -4.45
N ARG A 314 4.47 -18.73 -3.58
CA ARG A 314 4.82 -19.83 -2.67
C ARG A 314 5.22 -21.09 -3.44
N ASP A 315 4.47 -21.43 -4.49
CA ASP A 315 4.80 -22.56 -5.37
C ASP A 315 6.14 -22.36 -6.06
N ALA A 316 6.40 -21.16 -6.57
CA ALA A 316 7.68 -20.86 -7.19
C ALA A 316 8.86 -20.99 -6.20
N LYS A 317 8.72 -20.52 -4.95
CA LYS A 317 9.76 -20.69 -3.93
C LYS A 317 9.99 -22.15 -3.55
N ARG A 318 8.92 -22.95 -3.44
CA ARG A 318 9.00 -24.39 -3.13
C ARG A 318 9.63 -25.19 -4.26
N SER A 319 9.24 -24.92 -5.50
CA SER A 319 9.69 -25.67 -6.68
C SER A 319 11.09 -25.26 -7.16
N PHE A 320 11.57 -24.06 -6.82
CA PHE A 320 12.86 -23.55 -7.27
C PHE A 320 13.72 -23.06 -6.10
N PRO A 321 14.54 -23.94 -5.48
CA PRO A 321 15.39 -23.56 -4.35
C PRO A 321 16.29 -22.34 -4.63
N ALA A 322 16.86 -22.25 -5.84
CA ALA A 322 17.67 -21.10 -6.24
C ALA A 322 16.89 -19.76 -6.27
N LEU A 323 15.57 -19.79 -6.48
CA LEU A 323 14.73 -18.59 -6.36
C LEU A 323 14.58 -18.20 -4.89
N ARG A 324 14.30 -19.18 -4.02
CA ARG A 324 14.20 -18.96 -2.58
C ARG A 324 15.51 -18.39 -2.03
N GLU A 325 16.64 -19.01 -2.35
CA GLU A 325 17.98 -18.54 -1.96
C GLU A 325 18.24 -17.10 -2.45
N ALA A 326 17.93 -16.81 -3.71
CA ALA A 326 18.11 -15.46 -4.28
C ALA A 326 17.21 -14.39 -3.64
N LEU A 327 16.09 -14.77 -3.02
CA LEU A 327 15.17 -13.86 -2.33
C LEU A 327 15.51 -13.75 -0.83
N GLU A 328 15.78 -14.87 -0.17
CA GLU A 328 15.80 -15.00 1.29
C GLU A 328 17.21 -15.14 1.87
N GLU A 329 18.18 -15.68 1.14
CA GLU A 329 19.48 -16.07 1.69
C GLU A 329 20.62 -15.12 1.28
N SER A 330 20.45 -14.31 0.20
CA SER A 330 21.50 -13.42 -0.36
C SER A 330 21.48 -11.97 0.09
#